data_AF-A0A5J4JHN8-F1
#
_entry.id   AF-A0A5J4JHN8-F1
#
_cell.length_a   1.000
_cell.length_b   1.000
_cell.length_c   1.000
_cell.angle_alpha   90.00
_cell.angle_beta   90.00
_cell.angle_gamma   90.00
#
_symmetry.space_group_name_H-M   'P 1'
#
loop_
_entity.id
_entity.type
_entity.pdbx_description
1 polymer ?
#
loop_
_entity_poly.entity_id
_entity_poly.type
_entity_poly.pdbx_seq_one_letter_code
_entity_poly.pdbx_strand_id
1 'polypeptide(L)'
;MDRNKEISEPFEIEGWTKFNFENRHGQYSSFKWNFNHFSGVDYDQRTGRNGIFRIVGENKHWNENVDSQFGNFDYLMYADIDYNHPDVKREMIEWGKWLADTTSCDGYRLDAIKHINFDFIRDFASELMAHRGKNFYFVGEFWNPQLEACQKYLDHVEFKIDLFDVALHYKLRDASIKGRDFDLTTIFDETLVQTHPLNAVTFVDNHDSQPSESLESWVEDWFKQSAYSLILLRKDGYPCVFYGDFYGIDGDHPIPGKKDAIAPLLYVRLEKVYGEQDDYFDHPNTIGWVRRGVSELPHSGCAVVISNGNGGEKRMFVGKERAGEIWVDVTGARKEKITIEEEGFARFPANGGSVSVWIEEENK
;
A
#
# COMPACT_ATOMS: atom_id res chain seq x y z
N MET A 1 25.82 5.38 5.54
CA MET A 1 27.18 4.86 5.29
C MET A 1 27.04 3.79 4.21
N ASP A 2 27.89 3.78 3.19
CA ASP A 2 27.87 2.72 2.19
C ASP A 2 28.20 1.36 2.85
N ARG A 3 27.29 0.38 2.77
CA ARG A 3 27.41 -0.94 3.43
C ARG A 3 28.35 -1.89 2.72
N ASN A 4 28.73 -1.57 1.49
CA ASN A 4 29.77 -2.32 0.77
C ASN A 4 31.17 -1.92 1.22
N LYS A 5 31.31 -0.81 1.96
CA LYS A 5 32.60 -0.33 2.43
C LYS A 5 32.99 -0.96 3.76
N GLU A 6 34.03 -1.77 3.73
CA GLU A 6 34.67 -2.29 4.94
C GLU A 6 35.44 -1.18 5.67
N ILE A 7 35.24 -1.09 6.99
CA ILE A 7 35.84 -0.04 7.84
C ILE A 7 36.75 -0.62 8.94
N SER A 8 36.92 -1.94 8.97
CA SER A 8 37.80 -2.64 9.90
C SER A 8 38.26 -3.96 9.30
N GLU A 9 39.42 -4.44 9.74
CA GLU A 9 39.81 -5.84 9.56
C GLU A 9 38.81 -6.77 10.28
N PRO A 10 38.66 -8.04 9.86
CA PRO A 10 37.82 -9.01 10.55
C PRO A 10 38.24 -9.21 12.02
N PHE A 11 37.26 -9.29 12.90
CA PHE A 11 37.45 -9.63 14.31
C PHE A 11 36.29 -10.49 14.80
N GLU A 12 36.53 -11.25 15.87
CA GLU A 12 35.49 -12.08 16.48
C GLU A 12 34.47 -11.23 17.22
N ILE A 13 33.19 -11.60 17.11
CA ILE A 13 32.08 -11.05 17.89
C ILE A 13 31.24 -12.19 18.44
N GLU A 14 30.39 -11.89 19.42
CA GLU A 14 29.34 -12.80 19.88
C GLU A 14 27.97 -12.30 19.39
N GLY A 15 27.51 -12.87 18.27
CA GLY A 15 26.22 -12.53 17.65
C GLY A 15 25.11 -13.54 17.97
N TRP A 16 23.89 -13.04 18.14
CA TRP A 16 22.69 -13.84 18.43
C TRP A 16 22.17 -14.58 17.18
N THR A 17 22.82 -15.71 16.83
CA THR A 17 22.57 -16.42 15.55
C THR A 17 22.14 -17.88 15.69
N LYS A 18 22.01 -18.39 16.92
CA LYS A 18 21.67 -19.80 17.17
C LYS A 18 20.19 -19.95 17.52
N PHE A 19 19.41 -20.53 16.61
CA PHE A 19 17.98 -20.79 16.82
C PHE A 19 17.68 -22.28 16.73
N ASN A 20 17.50 -22.89 17.91
CA ASN A 20 17.28 -24.33 18.06
C ASN A 20 15.81 -24.74 18.21
N PHE A 21 14.94 -23.84 18.67
CA PHE A 21 13.51 -24.10 18.91
C PHE A 21 13.24 -25.41 19.68
N GLU A 22 13.96 -25.64 20.78
CA GLU A 22 13.97 -26.93 21.50
C GLU A 22 12.56 -27.38 21.93
N ASN A 23 11.74 -26.44 22.39
CA ASN A 23 10.37 -26.69 22.83
C ASN A 23 9.39 -27.07 21.69
N ARG A 24 9.75 -26.84 20.42
CA ARG A 24 8.97 -27.31 19.27
C ARG A 24 9.27 -28.77 18.93
N HIS A 25 10.32 -29.36 19.50
CA HIS A 25 10.70 -30.77 19.30
C HIS A 25 10.79 -31.22 17.83
N GLY A 26 11.11 -30.31 16.91
CA GLY A 26 11.17 -30.59 15.47
C GLY A 26 9.82 -30.77 14.79
N GLN A 27 8.70 -30.47 15.47
CA GLN A 27 7.38 -30.46 14.86
C GLN A 27 7.35 -29.47 13.68
N TYR A 28 6.81 -29.92 12.55
CA TYR A 28 6.74 -29.23 11.25
C TYR A 28 8.07 -29.07 10.51
N SER A 29 9.13 -28.61 11.17
CA SER A 29 10.48 -28.50 10.59
C SER A 29 11.55 -28.80 11.63
N SER A 30 12.54 -29.60 11.22
CA SER A 30 13.72 -29.94 12.04
C SER A 30 14.90 -28.98 11.83
N PHE A 31 14.78 -27.99 10.92
CA PHE A 31 15.83 -27.04 10.59
C PHE A 31 16.28 -26.23 11.81
N LYS A 32 17.60 -26.00 11.91
CA LYS A 32 18.25 -25.26 13.00
C LYS A 32 19.08 -24.14 12.41
N TRP A 33 18.89 -22.93 12.92
CA TRP A 33 19.65 -21.78 12.43
C TRP A 33 20.95 -21.61 13.19
N ASN A 34 22.01 -21.26 12.47
CA ASN A 34 23.32 -20.90 12.99
C ASN A 34 23.89 -19.76 12.13
N PHE A 35 25.05 -19.20 12.52
CA PHE A 35 25.65 -18.05 11.84
C PHE A 35 25.89 -18.23 10.33
N ASN A 36 26.02 -19.48 9.83
CA ASN A 36 26.17 -19.73 8.40
C ASN A 36 24.90 -19.43 7.59
N HIS A 37 23.76 -19.19 8.23
CA HIS A 37 22.49 -18.87 7.54
C HIS A 37 22.19 -17.37 7.51
N PHE A 38 23.10 -16.53 8.00
CA PHE A 38 22.92 -15.08 8.10
C PHE A 38 24.05 -14.32 7.41
N SER A 39 23.75 -13.15 6.85
CA SER A 39 24.71 -12.24 6.21
C SER A 39 25.37 -11.31 7.23
N GLY A 40 24.64 -10.92 8.29
CA GLY A 40 25.17 -10.03 9.33
C GLY A 40 24.29 -9.88 10.57
N VAL A 41 24.80 -9.14 11.55
CA VAL A 41 24.14 -8.76 12.81
C VAL A 41 24.45 -7.30 13.18
N ASP A 42 23.73 -6.71 14.12
CA ASP A 42 23.93 -5.32 14.59
C ASP A 42 24.52 -5.22 15.99
N TYR A 43 24.72 -6.35 16.67
CA TYR A 43 25.10 -6.37 18.07
C TYR A 43 26.19 -7.39 18.37
N ASP A 44 27.27 -6.92 19.02
CA ASP A 44 28.28 -7.77 19.65
C ASP A 44 28.00 -7.89 21.15
N GLN A 45 27.45 -9.04 21.56
CA GLN A 45 27.13 -9.36 22.95
C GLN A 45 28.38 -9.36 23.85
N ARG A 46 29.55 -9.71 23.30
CA ARG A 46 30.79 -9.82 24.07
C ARG A 46 31.25 -8.46 24.60
N THR A 47 31.05 -7.41 23.80
CA THR A 47 31.52 -6.05 24.12
C THR A 47 30.39 -5.06 24.40
N GLY A 48 29.13 -5.45 24.17
CA GLY A 48 27.97 -4.59 24.30
C GLY A 48 27.89 -3.51 23.22
N ARG A 49 28.51 -3.75 22.05
CA ARG A 49 28.67 -2.76 20.99
C ARG A 49 27.60 -2.91 19.92
N ASN A 50 26.92 -1.81 19.62
CA ASN A 50 26.12 -1.66 18.41
C ASN A 50 27.00 -1.36 17.20
N GLY A 51 26.68 -1.96 16.05
CA GLY A 51 27.35 -1.76 14.78
C GLY A 51 26.56 -2.38 13.64
N ILE A 52 27.13 -2.45 12.46
CA ILE A 52 26.66 -3.35 11.41
C ILE A 52 27.83 -4.29 11.14
N PHE A 53 27.67 -5.55 11.50
CA PHE A 53 28.71 -6.56 11.42
C PHE A 53 28.34 -7.57 10.33
N ARG A 54 29.07 -7.54 9.23
CA ARG A 54 28.99 -8.56 8.19
C ARG A 54 29.68 -9.82 8.67
N ILE A 55 29.02 -10.98 8.54
CA ILE A 55 29.62 -12.27 8.86
C ILE A 55 30.63 -12.62 7.76
N VAL A 56 31.84 -12.98 8.15
CA VAL A 56 32.91 -13.38 7.22
C VAL A 56 32.90 -14.91 7.07
N GLY A 57 33.05 -15.38 5.84
CA GLY A 57 33.07 -16.81 5.51
C GLY A 57 33.19 -17.04 4.01
N GLU A 58 33.35 -18.30 3.61
CA GLU A 58 33.33 -18.68 2.20
C GLU A 58 31.96 -18.33 1.59
N ASN A 59 31.96 -17.60 0.47
CA ASN A 59 30.76 -17.10 -0.22
C ASN A 59 29.84 -16.18 0.63
N LYS A 60 30.31 -15.64 1.76
CA LYS A 60 29.55 -14.70 2.58
C LYS A 60 29.73 -13.26 2.13
N HIS A 61 28.62 -12.64 1.73
CA HIS A 61 28.50 -11.24 1.33
C HIS A 61 27.07 -10.78 1.60
N TRP A 62 26.81 -9.48 1.57
CA TRP A 62 25.45 -8.98 1.52
C TRP A 62 24.75 -9.54 0.27
N ASN A 63 23.48 -9.88 0.38
CA ASN A 63 22.69 -10.29 -0.76
C ASN A 63 22.73 -9.21 -1.84
N GLU A 64 22.92 -9.62 -3.09
CA GLU A 64 22.78 -8.78 -4.27
C GLU A 64 21.29 -8.62 -4.61
N ASN A 65 20.98 -7.73 -5.57
CA ASN A 65 19.60 -7.47 -6.01
C ASN A 65 18.69 -7.09 -4.84
N VAL A 66 19.09 -6.03 -4.14
CA VAL A 66 18.34 -5.34 -3.08
C VAL A 66 18.32 -3.84 -3.40
N ASP A 67 17.57 -3.03 -2.64
CA ASP A 67 17.57 -1.59 -2.82
C ASP A 67 18.99 -1.01 -2.66
N SER A 68 19.34 -0.04 -3.50
CA SER A 68 20.70 0.53 -3.57
C SER A 68 20.97 1.64 -2.55
N GLN A 69 19.97 2.01 -1.73
CA GLN A 69 20.17 2.90 -0.61
C GLN A 69 21.32 2.39 0.26
N PHE A 70 22.19 3.32 0.68
CA PHE A 70 23.40 2.97 1.42
C PHE A 70 24.33 2.01 0.66
N GLY A 71 24.31 2.02 -0.68
CA GLY A 71 25.14 1.17 -1.56
C GLY A 71 24.60 -0.25 -1.71
N ASN A 72 24.13 -0.85 -0.62
CA ASN A 72 23.42 -2.13 -0.58
C ASN A 72 22.53 -2.11 0.67
N PHE A 73 21.22 -2.28 0.49
CA PHE A 73 20.27 -2.17 1.60
C PHE A 73 19.80 -3.53 2.16
N ASP A 74 20.57 -4.61 1.99
CA ASP A 74 20.28 -5.96 2.54
C ASP A 74 20.04 -5.91 4.06
N TYR A 75 21.08 -5.58 4.82
CA TYR A 75 21.03 -5.56 6.29
C TYR A 75 19.98 -4.59 6.87
N LEU A 76 18.83 -5.03 7.35
CA LEU A 76 17.91 -4.09 8.03
C LEU A 76 18.18 -4.01 9.54
N MET A 77 18.00 -5.13 10.23
CA MET A 77 18.07 -5.26 11.69
C MET A 77 18.20 -6.73 12.10
N TYR A 78 18.52 -6.99 13.38
CA TYR A 78 18.65 -8.34 13.94
C TYR A 78 19.68 -9.20 13.18
N ALA A 79 19.42 -10.50 13.06
CA ALA A 79 20.22 -11.44 12.28
C ALA A 79 19.66 -11.53 10.86
N ASP A 80 20.39 -10.92 9.94
CA ASP A 80 19.99 -10.71 8.55
C ASP A 80 20.16 -11.99 7.73
N ILE A 81 19.11 -12.46 7.05
CA ILE A 81 19.08 -13.79 6.42
C ILE A 81 19.90 -13.82 5.13
N ASP A 82 20.74 -14.85 4.99
CA ASP A 82 21.50 -15.08 3.76
C ASP A 82 20.66 -15.87 2.74
N TYR A 83 20.00 -15.16 1.82
CA TYR A 83 19.22 -15.74 0.73
C TYR A 83 20.08 -16.22 -0.44
N ASN A 84 21.41 -16.10 -0.38
CA ASN A 84 22.30 -16.84 -1.27
C ASN A 84 22.46 -18.30 -0.81
N HIS A 85 22.28 -18.59 0.48
CA HIS A 85 22.45 -19.93 1.04
C HIS A 85 21.36 -20.91 0.56
N PRO A 86 21.70 -22.03 -0.09
CA PRO A 86 20.72 -22.93 -0.71
C PRO A 86 19.77 -23.58 0.30
N ASP A 87 20.27 -23.94 1.49
CA ASP A 87 19.40 -24.53 2.52
C ASP A 87 18.42 -23.51 3.11
N VAL A 88 18.78 -22.22 3.15
CA VAL A 88 17.90 -21.14 3.61
C VAL A 88 16.77 -20.94 2.61
N LYS A 89 17.10 -20.83 1.31
CA LYS A 89 16.09 -20.70 0.25
C LYS A 89 15.08 -21.85 0.29
N ARG A 90 15.58 -23.09 0.40
CA ARG A 90 14.71 -24.28 0.49
C ARG A 90 13.84 -24.23 1.76
N GLU A 91 14.42 -23.98 2.93
CA GLU A 91 13.65 -23.93 4.18
C GLU A 91 12.57 -22.85 4.15
N MET A 92 12.89 -21.65 3.63
CA MET A 92 11.93 -20.54 3.57
C MET A 92 10.77 -20.83 2.60
N ILE A 93 11.05 -21.44 1.44
CA ILE A 93 10.00 -21.87 0.50
C ILE A 93 9.10 -22.94 1.12
N GLU A 94 9.69 -23.96 1.76
CA GLU A 94 8.91 -25.02 2.43
C GLU A 94 8.10 -24.48 3.59
N TRP A 95 8.63 -23.52 4.36
CA TRP A 95 7.88 -22.81 5.39
C TRP A 95 6.70 -22.03 4.80
N GLY A 96 6.89 -21.34 3.68
CA GLY A 96 5.81 -20.64 2.98
C GLY A 96 4.69 -21.59 2.56
N LYS A 97 5.03 -22.72 1.93
CA LYS A 97 4.05 -23.75 1.54
C LYS A 97 3.30 -24.29 2.76
N TRP A 98 4.03 -24.64 3.81
CA TRP A 98 3.45 -25.12 5.06
C TRP A 98 2.49 -24.11 5.70
N LEU A 99 2.84 -22.83 5.71
CA LEU A 99 2.01 -21.77 6.28
C LEU A 99 0.69 -21.65 5.50
N ALA A 100 0.76 -21.69 4.16
CA ALA A 100 -0.41 -21.60 3.29
C ALA A 100 -1.36 -22.78 3.53
N ASP A 101 -0.81 -24.00 3.66
CA ASP A 101 -1.61 -25.19 3.88
C ASP A 101 -2.22 -25.22 5.28
N THR A 102 -1.46 -24.79 6.29
CA THR A 102 -1.90 -24.80 7.69
C THR A 102 -3.00 -23.78 7.95
N THR A 103 -2.88 -22.58 7.37
CA THR A 103 -3.86 -21.50 7.59
C THR A 103 -4.99 -21.51 6.56
N SER A 104 -4.79 -22.21 5.43
CA SER A 104 -5.67 -22.15 4.27
C SER A 104 -5.91 -20.73 3.76
N CYS A 105 -4.91 -19.84 3.89
CA CYS A 105 -4.99 -18.50 3.32
C CYS A 105 -4.96 -18.53 1.79
N ASP A 106 -5.37 -17.40 1.19
CA ASP A 106 -5.43 -17.21 -0.27
C ASP A 106 -4.31 -16.30 -0.80
N GLY A 107 -3.41 -15.83 0.07
CA GLY A 107 -2.31 -14.95 -0.33
C GLY A 107 -1.47 -14.45 0.84
N TYR A 108 -0.45 -13.65 0.52
CA TYR A 108 0.48 -13.05 1.47
C TYR A 108 0.72 -11.56 1.25
N ARG A 109 0.95 -10.86 2.37
CA ARG A 109 1.67 -9.58 2.40
C ARG A 109 3.12 -9.87 2.75
N LEU A 110 4.05 -9.53 1.86
CA LEU A 110 5.48 -9.71 2.07
C LEU A 110 6.08 -8.43 2.69
N ASP A 111 6.75 -8.61 3.81
CA ASP A 111 7.38 -7.56 4.60
C ASP A 111 8.78 -7.22 4.07
N ALA A 112 9.16 -5.95 4.14
CA ALA A 112 10.52 -5.45 3.96
C ALA A 112 11.21 -5.89 2.67
N ILE A 113 10.46 -6.09 1.57
CA ILE A 113 10.97 -6.76 0.36
C ILE A 113 12.05 -5.96 -0.39
N LYS A 114 12.24 -4.68 -0.06
CA LYS A 114 13.38 -3.89 -0.57
C LYS A 114 14.74 -4.34 0.01
N HIS A 115 14.71 -5.08 1.11
CA HIS A 115 15.85 -5.61 1.85
C HIS A 115 16.13 -7.08 1.57
N ILE A 116 15.23 -7.77 0.87
CA ILE A 116 15.35 -9.20 0.59
C ILE A 116 15.79 -9.36 -0.87
N ASN A 117 16.66 -10.32 -1.14
CA ASN A 117 17.10 -10.65 -2.49
C ASN A 117 15.90 -10.81 -3.45
N PHE A 118 15.85 -9.98 -4.51
CA PHE A 118 14.70 -9.94 -5.42
C PHE A 118 14.49 -11.25 -6.18
N ASP A 119 15.56 -12.00 -6.48
CA ASP A 119 15.46 -13.32 -7.11
C ASP A 119 14.78 -14.31 -6.17
N PHE A 120 15.11 -14.29 -4.88
CA PHE A 120 14.43 -15.13 -3.90
C PHE A 120 12.93 -14.78 -3.81
N ILE A 121 12.56 -13.50 -3.80
CA ILE A 121 11.14 -13.11 -3.76
C ILE A 121 10.39 -13.60 -5.01
N ARG A 122 10.99 -13.48 -6.20
CA ARG A 122 10.43 -14.01 -7.46
C ARG A 122 10.22 -15.52 -7.37
N ASP A 123 11.24 -16.25 -6.94
CA ASP A 123 11.21 -17.71 -6.88
C ASP A 123 10.24 -18.20 -5.81
N PHE A 124 10.19 -17.54 -4.64
CA PHE A 124 9.25 -17.82 -3.56
C PHE A 124 7.80 -17.67 -4.01
N ALA A 125 7.45 -16.55 -4.67
CA ALA A 125 6.10 -16.36 -5.20
C ALA A 125 5.76 -17.43 -6.26
N SER A 126 6.71 -17.75 -7.14
CA SER A 126 6.53 -18.77 -8.19
C SER A 126 6.24 -20.16 -7.62
N GLU A 127 7.01 -20.57 -6.62
CA GLU A 127 6.86 -21.86 -5.94
C GLU A 127 5.53 -21.98 -5.20
N LEU A 128 5.09 -20.90 -4.54
CA LEU A 128 3.81 -20.88 -3.84
C LEU A 128 2.62 -20.87 -4.81
N MET A 129 2.68 -20.14 -5.92
CA MET A 129 1.67 -20.19 -6.97
C MET A 129 1.60 -21.56 -7.65
N ALA A 130 2.74 -22.24 -7.81
CA ALA A 130 2.76 -23.61 -8.32
C ALA A 130 2.12 -24.60 -7.33
N HIS A 131 2.30 -24.38 -6.02
CA HIS A 131 1.76 -25.22 -4.95
C HIS A 131 0.27 -25.00 -4.69
N ARG A 132 -0.17 -23.74 -4.56
CA ARG A 132 -1.54 -23.34 -4.18
C ARG A 132 -2.45 -22.98 -5.36
N GLY A 133 -1.86 -22.76 -6.54
CA GLY A 133 -2.54 -22.32 -7.75
C GLY A 133 -2.26 -20.85 -8.10
N LYS A 134 -2.47 -20.50 -9.36
CA LYS A 134 -2.12 -19.18 -9.94
C LYS A 134 -2.86 -18.00 -9.32
N ASN A 135 -3.93 -18.24 -8.58
CA ASN A 135 -4.72 -17.19 -7.92
C ASN A 135 -4.23 -16.88 -6.49
N PHE A 136 -3.20 -17.56 -6.00
CA PHE A 136 -2.62 -17.26 -4.69
C PHE A 136 -1.93 -15.89 -4.75
N TYR A 137 -2.48 -14.93 -4.02
CA TYR A 137 -2.21 -13.50 -4.20
C TYR A 137 -0.99 -13.03 -3.40
N PHE A 138 -0.25 -12.07 -3.93
CA PHE A 138 0.89 -11.46 -3.24
C PHE A 138 0.85 -9.94 -3.36
N VAL A 139 1.05 -9.27 -2.23
CA VAL A 139 1.40 -7.84 -2.18
C VAL A 139 2.68 -7.67 -1.37
N GLY A 140 3.61 -6.85 -1.82
CA GLY A 140 4.86 -6.57 -1.14
C GLY A 140 4.97 -5.13 -0.63
N GLU A 141 5.55 -4.97 0.54
CA GLU A 141 5.95 -3.67 1.08
C GLU A 141 7.37 -3.31 0.59
N PHE A 142 7.42 -2.68 -0.59
CA PHE A 142 8.63 -2.07 -1.13
C PHE A 142 8.61 -0.57 -0.78
N TRP A 143 9.05 -0.20 0.42
CA TRP A 143 8.98 1.19 0.90
C TRP A 143 9.98 2.13 0.21
N ASN A 144 9.64 2.50 -1.01
CA ASN A 144 10.38 3.42 -1.87
C ASN A 144 9.37 4.24 -2.71
N PRO A 145 9.33 5.58 -2.57
CA PRO A 145 8.40 6.41 -3.32
C PRO A 145 8.87 6.73 -4.76
N GLN A 146 10.05 6.27 -5.18
CA GLN A 146 10.53 6.49 -6.55
C GLN A 146 9.87 5.48 -7.49
N LEU A 147 9.02 5.98 -8.40
CA LEU A 147 8.30 5.15 -9.37
C LEU A 147 9.23 4.24 -10.18
N GLU A 148 10.36 4.74 -10.67
CA GLU A 148 11.31 3.94 -11.45
C GLU A 148 11.87 2.75 -10.66
N ALA A 149 12.07 2.89 -9.35
CA ALA A 149 12.54 1.80 -8.49
C ALA A 149 11.47 0.71 -8.36
N CYS A 150 10.21 1.10 -8.15
CA CYS A 150 9.08 0.16 -8.11
C CYS A 150 8.90 -0.56 -9.45
N GLN A 151 9.02 0.14 -10.57
CA GLN A 151 8.93 -0.44 -11.92
C GLN A 151 10.02 -1.50 -12.16
N LYS A 152 11.28 -1.15 -11.86
CA LYS A 152 12.40 -2.10 -11.96
C LYS A 152 12.20 -3.32 -11.06
N TYR A 153 11.67 -3.13 -9.85
CA TYR A 153 11.36 -4.23 -8.96
C TYR A 153 10.29 -5.15 -9.55
N LEU A 154 9.18 -4.58 -10.05
CA LEU A 154 8.09 -5.33 -10.70
C LEU A 154 8.58 -6.12 -11.91
N ASP A 155 9.40 -5.51 -12.77
CA ASP A 155 10.04 -6.18 -13.91
C ASP A 155 10.89 -7.37 -13.43
N HIS A 156 11.69 -7.19 -12.37
CA HIS A 156 12.58 -8.21 -11.82
C HIS A 156 11.82 -9.42 -11.27
N VAL A 157 10.70 -9.18 -10.57
CA VAL A 157 9.82 -10.26 -10.06
C VAL A 157 8.81 -10.75 -11.11
N GLU A 158 8.93 -10.27 -12.35
CA GLU A 158 8.07 -10.61 -13.49
C GLU A 158 6.57 -10.41 -13.18
N PHE A 159 6.24 -9.30 -12.52
CA PHE A 159 4.86 -8.89 -12.18
C PHE A 159 4.04 -9.94 -11.39
N LYS A 160 4.71 -10.86 -10.68
CA LYS A 160 4.03 -11.89 -9.87
C LYS A 160 3.46 -11.36 -8.55
N ILE A 161 3.80 -10.13 -8.19
CA ILE A 161 3.51 -9.53 -6.89
C ILE A 161 3.08 -8.08 -7.14
N ASP A 162 2.07 -7.63 -6.41
CA ASP A 162 1.64 -6.23 -6.41
C ASP A 162 2.41 -5.45 -5.36
N LEU A 163 2.53 -4.13 -5.50
CA LEU A 163 3.22 -3.29 -4.52
C LEU A 163 2.26 -2.28 -3.88
N PHE A 164 2.50 -1.97 -2.61
CA PHE A 164 1.87 -0.81 -1.99
C PHE A 164 2.32 0.49 -2.69
N ASP A 165 1.37 1.36 -3.02
CA ASP A 165 1.66 2.63 -3.69
C ASP A 165 2.12 3.71 -2.69
N VAL A 166 3.38 3.58 -2.26
CA VAL A 166 4.02 4.48 -1.29
C VAL A 166 4.12 5.91 -1.81
N ALA A 167 4.30 6.09 -3.13
CA ALA A 167 4.31 7.40 -3.76
C ALA A 167 2.95 8.11 -3.59
N LEU A 168 1.84 7.39 -3.84
CA LEU A 168 0.51 7.94 -3.62
C LEU A 168 0.26 8.28 -2.14
N HIS A 169 0.66 7.42 -1.20
CA HIS A 169 0.56 7.72 0.25
C HIS A 169 1.22 9.06 0.60
N TYR A 170 2.47 9.28 0.18
CA TYR A 170 3.15 10.55 0.45
C TYR A 170 2.48 11.75 -0.23
N LYS A 171 1.88 11.58 -1.42
CA LYS A 171 1.09 12.64 -2.07
C LYS A 171 -0.19 12.97 -1.31
N LEU A 172 -0.90 11.97 -0.80
CA LEU A 172 -2.09 12.17 0.04
C LEU A 172 -1.73 12.93 1.33
N ARG A 173 -0.62 12.53 1.98
CA ARG A 173 -0.08 13.24 3.14
C ARG A 173 0.27 14.68 2.80
N ASP A 174 1.02 14.91 1.73
CA ASP A 174 1.43 16.25 1.31
C ASP A 174 0.24 17.15 0.99
N ALA A 175 -0.80 16.62 0.33
CA ALA A 175 -2.04 17.33 0.08
C ALA A 175 -2.77 17.71 1.38
N SER A 176 -2.74 16.83 2.37
CA SER A 176 -3.35 17.07 3.69
C SER A 176 -2.62 18.14 4.52
N ILE A 177 -1.30 18.26 4.37
CA ILE A 177 -0.46 19.24 5.08
C ILE A 177 -0.49 20.60 4.39
N LYS A 178 -0.31 20.62 3.06
CA LYS A 178 -0.25 21.86 2.27
C LYS A 178 -1.65 22.45 2.04
N GLY A 179 -2.72 21.67 2.23
CA GLY A 179 -4.09 22.11 2.04
C GLY A 179 -4.28 22.75 0.66
N ARG A 180 -4.83 23.97 0.62
CA ARG A 180 -5.08 24.72 -0.61
C ARG A 180 -3.85 25.01 -1.47
N ASP A 181 -2.64 24.89 -0.92
CA ASP A 181 -1.41 25.16 -1.68
C ASP A 181 -0.90 23.90 -2.41
N PHE A 182 -1.51 22.74 -2.18
CA PHE A 182 -1.29 21.55 -3.00
C PHE A 182 -2.14 21.60 -4.27
N ASP A 183 -1.52 21.35 -5.43
CA ASP A 183 -2.22 21.19 -6.70
C ASP A 183 -2.77 19.77 -6.85
N LEU A 184 -4.08 19.62 -6.61
CA LEU A 184 -4.78 18.33 -6.69
C LEU A 184 -4.76 17.70 -8.09
N THR A 185 -4.52 18.47 -9.16
CA THR A 185 -4.43 17.90 -10.51
C THR A 185 -3.24 16.94 -10.64
N THR A 186 -2.22 17.11 -9.79
CA THR A 186 -0.98 16.32 -9.77
C THR A 186 -1.01 15.13 -8.81
N ILE A 187 -2.14 14.87 -8.13
CA ILE A 187 -2.23 13.90 -7.02
C ILE A 187 -1.83 12.47 -7.42
N PHE A 188 -1.96 12.11 -8.70
CA PHE A 188 -1.58 10.80 -9.25
C PHE A 188 -0.26 10.81 -10.05
N ASP A 189 0.36 11.97 -10.28
CA ASP A 189 1.60 12.02 -11.05
C ASP A 189 2.71 11.20 -10.40
N GLU A 190 3.46 10.43 -11.17
CA GLU A 190 4.57 9.61 -10.67
C GLU A 190 4.17 8.62 -9.56
N THR A 191 2.90 8.20 -9.53
CA THR A 191 2.41 7.14 -8.63
C THR A 191 2.42 5.78 -9.33
N LEU A 192 2.47 4.70 -8.55
CA LEU A 192 2.43 3.37 -9.14
C LEU A 192 1.09 3.10 -9.83
N VAL A 193 -0.02 3.49 -9.20
CA VAL A 193 -1.37 3.31 -9.74
C VAL A 193 -1.57 4.03 -11.08
N GLN A 194 -0.87 5.14 -11.33
CA GLN A 194 -0.93 5.85 -12.61
C GLN A 194 -0.38 5.01 -13.78
N THR A 195 0.66 4.20 -13.54
CA THR A 195 1.36 3.47 -14.61
C THR A 195 1.11 1.97 -14.60
N HIS A 196 0.87 1.39 -13.43
CA HIS A 196 0.67 -0.03 -13.18
C HIS A 196 -0.60 -0.24 -12.35
N PRO A 197 -1.79 0.17 -12.85
CA PRO A 197 -3.03 0.15 -12.08
C PRO A 197 -3.46 -1.26 -11.63
N LEU A 198 -2.96 -2.31 -12.30
CA LEU A 198 -3.22 -3.71 -11.96
C LEU A 198 -2.21 -4.31 -10.97
N ASN A 199 -1.15 -3.58 -10.62
CA ASN A 199 -0.11 -4.02 -9.67
C ASN A 199 0.09 -3.04 -8.50
N ALA A 200 -0.88 -2.16 -8.29
CA ALA A 200 -0.82 -1.10 -7.28
C ALA A 200 -1.88 -1.34 -6.20
N VAL A 201 -1.42 -1.59 -4.97
CA VAL A 201 -2.26 -1.56 -3.78
C VAL A 201 -2.23 -0.16 -3.20
N THR A 202 -3.25 0.63 -3.50
CA THR A 202 -3.37 2.01 -3.01
C THR A 202 -3.87 2.04 -1.56
N PHE A 203 -3.26 2.86 -0.71
CA PHE A 203 -3.63 2.98 0.70
C PHE A 203 -3.52 4.43 1.18
N VAL A 204 -4.22 4.77 2.27
CA VAL A 204 -4.14 6.11 2.88
C VAL A 204 -3.06 6.15 3.95
N ASP A 205 -3.12 5.23 4.91
CA ASP A 205 -2.14 5.06 5.98
C ASP A 205 -2.02 3.58 6.35
N ASN A 206 -1.00 3.23 7.13
CA ASN A 206 -0.80 1.90 7.67
C ASN A 206 -0.21 1.97 9.09
N HIS A 207 0.20 0.81 9.62
CA HIS A 207 0.81 0.69 10.93
C HIS A 207 2.21 1.31 11.04
N ASP A 208 2.91 1.58 9.94
CA ASP A 208 4.22 2.24 9.96
C ASP A 208 4.10 3.77 9.87
N SER A 209 3.07 4.26 9.17
CA SER A 209 2.83 5.69 8.93
C SER A 209 2.00 6.38 10.01
N GLN A 210 1.37 5.61 10.91
CA GLN A 210 0.60 6.15 12.02
C GLN A 210 1.49 6.93 13.02
N PRO A 211 0.91 7.81 13.85
CA PRO A 211 1.68 8.62 14.79
C PRO A 211 2.49 7.78 15.78
N SER A 212 3.71 8.24 16.10
CA SER A 212 4.68 7.59 16.98
C SER A 212 5.36 6.33 16.43
N GLU A 213 5.20 6.03 15.13
CA GLU A 213 5.81 4.85 14.50
C GLU A 213 7.00 5.21 13.60
N SER A 214 7.75 4.19 13.18
CA SER A 214 9.07 4.35 12.55
C SER A 214 9.08 5.13 11.23
N LEU A 215 7.96 5.12 10.51
CA LEU A 215 7.79 5.81 9.22
C LEU A 215 6.71 6.88 9.31
N GLU A 216 6.47 7.46 10.50
CA GLU A 216 5.39 8.41 10.77
C GLU A 216 5.22 9.45 9.65
N SER A 217 4.07 9.35 8.98
CA SER A 217 3.74 10.15 7.80
C SER A 217 2.22 10.29 7.65
N TRP A 218 1.55 10.46 8.80
CA TRP A 218 0.09 10.51 8.95
C TRP A 218 -0.58 11.53 8.01
N VAL A 219 -1.61 11.08 7.28
CA VAL A 219 -2.50 11.98 6.53
C VAL A 219 -3.40 12.74 7.51
N GLU A 220 -3.49 14.06 7.40
CA GLU A 220 -4.30 14.86 8.33
C GLU A 220 -5.79 14.49 8.28
N ASP A 221 -6.42 14.44 9.45
CA ASP A 221 -7.77 13.90 9.65
C ASP A 221 -8.84 14.56 8.76
N TRP A 222 -8.71 15.85 8.48
CA TRP A 222 -9.65 16.60 7.64
C TRP A 222 -9.64 16.11 6.17
N PHE A 223 -8.52 15.56 5.71
CA PHE A 223 -8.35 15.10 4.32
C PHE A 223 -8.61 13.59 4.15
N LYS A 224 -8.73 12.82 5.25
CA LYS A 224 -8.91 11.36 5.20
C LYS A 224 -10.09 10.92 4.33
N GLN A 225 -11.26 11.57 4.44
CA GLN A 225 -12.42 11.19 3.63
C GLN A 225 -12.18 11.44 2.12
N SER A 226 -11.49 12.52 1.78
CA SER A 226 -11.07 12.83 0.41
C SER A 226 -10.03 11.82 -0.10
N ALA A 227 -9.04 11.47 0.73
CA ALA A 227 -8.02 10.47 0.42
C ALA A 227 -8.63 9.07 0.18
N TYR A 228 -9.55 8.65 1.05
CA TYR A 228 -10.29 7.40 0.86
C TYR A 228 -11.17 7.44 -0.40
N SER A 229 -11.75 8.59 -0.74
CA SER A 229 -12.53 8.73 -1.99
C SER A 229 -11.65 8.55 -3.22
N LEU A 230 -10.43 9.09 -3.21
CA LEU A 230 -9.45 8.93 -4.30
C LEU A 230 -9.07 7.47 -4.55
N ILE A 231 -8.87 6.67 -3.50
CA ILE A 231 -8.49 5.25 -3.66
C ILE A 231 -9.69 4.32 -3.83
N LEU A 232 -10.85 4.60 -3.21
CA LEU A 232 -12.00 3.70 -3.24
C LEU A 232 -12.89 3.90 -4.46
N LEU A 233 -13.02 5.13 -4.98
CA LEU A 233 -14.08 5.47 -5.95
C LEU A 233 -13.58 5.64 -7.39
N ARG A 234 -12.30 5.37 -7.63
CA ARG A 234 -11.69 5.32 -8.97
C ARG A 234 -11.64 3.87 -9.48
N LYS A 235 -11.45 3.72 -10.79
CA LYS A 235 -11.37 2.41 -11.46
C LYS A 235 -10.03 1.69 -11.25
N ASP A 236 -8.96 2.44 -11.04
CA ASP A 236 -7.58 1.95 -11.03
C ASP A 236 -7.09 1.67 -9.60
N GLY A 237 -6.27 0.62 -9.44
CA GLY A 237 -5.69 0.21 -8.17
C GLY A 237 -6.57 -0.72 -7.32
N TYR A 238 -5.92 -1.43 -6.42
CA TYR A 238 -6.56 -2.26 -5.39
C TYR A 238 -6.51 -1.53 -4.04
N PRO A 239 -7.58 -0.85 -3.60
CA PRO A 239 -7.55 -0.09 -2.37
C PRO A 239 -7.52 -0.96 -1.11
N CYS A 240 -6.67 -0.57 -0.16
CA CYS A 240 -6.58 -1.15 1.17
C CYS A 240 -7.06 -0.13 2.22
N VAL A 241 -8.03 -0.54 3.05
CA VAL A 241 -8.53 0.28 4.17
C VAL A 241 -7.76 -0.04 5.43
N PHE A 242 -7.30 0.99 6.13
CA PHE A 242 -6.54 0.79 7.36
C PHE A 242 -7.45 0.57 8.56
N TYR A 243 -7.13 -0.45 9.37
CA TYR A 243 -7.83 -0.73 10.63
C TYR A 243 -7.83 0.48 11.55
N GLY A 244 -6.67 1.14 11.74
CA GLY A 244 -6.53 2.29 12.63
C GLY A 244 -7.38 3.49 12.20
N ASP A 245 -7.56 3.70 10.90
CA ASP A 245 -8.48 4.73 10.41
C ASP A 245 -9.94 4.34 10.60
N PHE A 246 -10.30 3.07 10.43
CA PHE A 246 -11.70 2.65 10.52
C PHE A 246 -12.18 2.55 11.96
N TYR A 247 -11.40 1.92 12.84
CA TYR A 247 -11.77 1.62 14.23
C TYR A 247 -11.13 2.56 15.25
N GLY A 248 -10.07 3.27 14.88
CA GLY A 248 -9.27 4.09 15.78
C GLY A 248 -7.95 3.42 16.14
N ILE A 249 -7.06 4.22 16.72
CA ILE A 249 -5.74 3.80 17.20
C ILE A 249 -5.72 4.04 18.70
N ASP A 250 -5.52 2.97 19.47
CA ASP A 250 -5.34 3.04 20.92
C ASP A 250 -3.88 3.37 21.27
N GLY A 251 -3.64 3.73 22.54
CA GLY A 251 -2.30 4.03 23.06
C GLY A 251 -2.31 5.27 23.97
N ASP A 252 -1.13 5.82 24.22
CA ASP A 252 -0.97 7.02 25.07
C ASP A 252 -1.62 8.27 24.46
N HIS A 253 -1.74 8.30 23.12
CA HIS A 253 -2.38 9.36 22.34
C HIS A 253 -3.43 8.77 21.40
N PRO A 254 -4.64 8.45 21.92
CA PRO A 254 -5.64 7.76 21.13
C PRO A 254 -6.21 8.62 20.00
N ILE A 255 -6.42 8.00 18.84
CA ILE A 255 -7.00 8.64 17.66
C ILE A 255 -8.35 7.99 17.37
N PRO A 256 -9.46 8.75 17.30
CA PRO A 256 -10.77 8.18 17.05
C PRO A 256 -10.87 7.60 15.63
N GLY A 257 -11.61 6.49 15.52
CA GLY A 257 -11.96 5.89 14.25
C GLY A 257 -12.85 6.80 13.40
N LYS A 258 -12.70 6.70 12.10
CA LYS A 258 -13.36 7.49 11.05
C LYS A 258 -14.38 6.67 10.27
N LYS A 259 -14.95 5.64 10.92
CA LYS A 259 -15.96 4.75 10.34
C LYS A 259 -17.08 5.50 9.64
N ASP A 260 -17.63 6.55 10.26
CA ASP A 260 -18.76 7.30 9.68
C ASP A 260 -18.37 8.07 8.41
N ALA A 261 -17.09 8.42 8.25
CA ALA A 261 -16.58 9.04 7.03
C ALA A 261 -16.25 8.01 5.93
N ILE A 262 -15.79 6.81 6.31
CA ILE A 262 -15.29 5.77 5.38
C ILE A 262 -16.40 4.81 4.93
N ALA A 263 -17.31 4.41 5.83
CA ALA A 263 -18.34 3.42 5.54
C ALA A 263 -19.27 3.80 4.35
N PRO A 264 -19.70 5.07 4.18
CA PRO A 264 -20.43 5.47 2.98
C PRO A 264 -19.63 5.24 1.69
N LEU A 265 -18.32 5.50 1.71
CA LEU A 265 -17.45 5.29 0.54
C LEU A 265 -17.30 3.81 0.20
N LEU A 266 -17.30 2.92 1.21
CA LEU A 266 -17.29 1.47 0.98
C LEU A 266 -18.59 0.99 0.32
N TYR A 267 -19.74 1.50 0.75
CA TYR A 267 -21.01 1.24 0.09
C TYR A 267 -21.00 1.72 -1.37
N VAL A 268 -20.52 2.94 -1.63
CA VAL A 268 -20.42 3.47 -3.00
C VAL A 268 -19.46 2.60 -3.83
N ARG A 269 -18.31 2.19 -3.29
CA ARG A 269 -17.40 1.29 -4.00
C ARG A 269 -18.07 -0.03 -4.39
N LEU A 270 -18.84 -0.62 -3.47
CA LEU A 270 -19.51 -1.90 -3.69
C LEU A 270 -20.63 -1.82 -4.72
N GLU A 271 -21.45 -0.76 -4.69
CA GLU A 271 -22.72 -0.70 -5.43
C GLU A 271 -22.69 0.24 -6.64
N LYS A 272 -21.79 1.22 -6.65
CA LYS A 272 -21.86 2.38 -7.57
C LYS A 272 -20.64 2.55 -8.45
N VAL A 273 -19.46 2.08 -8.06
CA VAL A 273 -18.18 2.38 -8.73
C VAL A 273 -17.92 1.42 -9.90
N TYR A 274 -18.79 1.47 -10.91
CA TYR A 274 -18.75 0.62 -12.11
C TYR A 274 -18.79 1.45 -13.40
N GLY A 275 -18.43 0.81 -14.51
CA GLY A 275 -18.46 1.41 -15.84
C GLY A 275 -17.28 2.32 -16.14
N GLU A 276 -17.35 3.01 -17.27
CA GLU A 276 -16.34 3.96 -17.72
C GLU A 276 -16.09 5.07 -16.70
N GLN A 277 -14.90 5.66 -16.74
CA GLN A 277 -14.50 6.77 -15.89
C GLN A 277 -14.12 7.99 -16.72
N ASP A 278 -14.69 9.14 -16.37
CA ASP A 278 -14.36 10.44 -16.94
C ASP A 278 -13.72 11.33 -15.86
N ASP A 279 -12.48 11.77 -16.08
CA ASP A 279 -11.72 12.59 -15.12
C ASP A 279 -11.82 14.08 -15.45
N TYR A 280 -12.02 14.91 -14.42
CA TYR A 280 -12.10 16.37 -14.47
C TYR A 280 -11.05 16.99 -13.54
N PHE A 281 -9.77 16.79 -13.87
CA PHE A 281 -8.61 17.25 -13.10
C PHE A 281 -8.08 18.56 -13.70
N ASP A 282 -8.94 19.56 -13.77
CA ASP A 282 -8.76 20.81 -14.52
C ASP A 282 -8.65 22.06 -13.65
N HIS A 283 -8.62 21.92 -12.33
CA HIS A 283 -8.45 23.02 -11.38
C HIS A 283 -7.64 22.57 -10.14
N PRO A 284 -6.64 23.36 -9.69
CA PRO A 284 -5.69 22.94 -8.66
C PRO A 284 -6.33 22.64 -7.30
N ASN A 285 -7.47 23.25 -6.99
CA ASN A 285 -8.14 23.03 -5.71
C ASN A 285 -9.46 22.28 -5.80
N THR A 286 -9.97 22.00 -6.99
CA THR A 286 -11.27 21.37 -7.14
C THR A 286 -11.13 20.37 -8.27
N ILE A 287 -11.11 19.08 -7.94
CA ILE A 287 -11.04 17.98 -8.91
C ILE A 287 -12.30 17.13 -8.80
N GLY A 288 -12.57 16.33 -9.82
CA GLY A 288 -13.70 15.41 -9.79
C GLY A 288 -13.60 14.37 -10.87
N TRP A 289 -14.45 13.36 -10.77
CA TRP A 289 -14.57 12.30 -11.76
C TRP A 289 -15.95 11.68 -11.70
N VAL A 290 -16.32 11.02 -12.78
CA VAL A 290 -17.58 10.27 -12.90
C VAL A 290 -17.27 8.80 -13.11
N ARG A 291 -18.06 7.93 -12.49
CA ARG A 291 -18.23 6.53 -12.89
C ARG A 291 -19.59 6.40 -13.55
N ARG A 292 -19.62 5.89 -14.78
CA ARG A 292 -20.82 5.88 -15.64
C ARG A 292 -21.89 4.87 -15.23
N GLY A 293 -21.51 3.89 -14.40
CA GLY A 293 -22.34 2.73 -14.13
C GLY A 293 -22.35 1.74 -15.29
N VAL A 294 -23.00 0.61 -15.07
CA VAL A 294 -23.18 -0.46 -16.05
C VAL A 294 -24.63 -0.91 -16.04
N SER A 295 -25.12 -1.41 -17.17
CA SER A 295 -26.52 -1.88 -17.31
C SER A 295 -26.87 -3.07 -16.42
N GLU A 296 -25.87 -3.90 -16.12
CA GLU A 296 -25.98 -5.13 -15.32
C GLU A 296 -26.21 -4.84 -13.84
N LEU A 297 -25.85 -3.62 -13.39
CA LEU A 297 -26.05 -3.14 -12.03
C LEU A 297 -26.87 -1.84 -12.09
N PRO A 298 -28.21 -1.93 -12.09
CA PRO A 298 -29.08 -0.77 -12.10
C PRO A 298 -28.72 0.21 -10.99
N HIS A 299 -28.86 1.51 -11.25
CA HIS A 299 -28.52 2.58 -10.30
C HIS A 299 -27.04 2.64 -9.91
N SER A 300 -26.16 1.88 -10.56
CA SER A 300 -24.71 2.08 -10.45
C SER A 300 -24.30 3.38 -11.13
N GLY A 301 -23.12 3.89 -10.81
CA GLY A 301 -22.62 5.18 -11.26
C GLY A 301 -22.61 6.21 -10.13
N CYS A 302 -21.62 7.10 -10.18
CA CYS A 302 -21.46 8.17 -9.20
C CYS A 302 -20.66 9.33 -9.78
N ALA A 303 -20.73 10.48 -9.13
CA ALA A 303 -19.98 11.68 -9.46
C ALA A 303 -19.31 12.20 -8.19
N VAL A 304 -17.99 12.30 -8.21
CA VAL A 304 -17.19 12.68 -7.04
C VAL A 304 -16.58 14.05 -7.28
N VAL A 305 -16.66 14.93 -6.29
CA VAL A 305 -15.99 16.24 -6.32
C VAL A 305 -15.24 16.43 -5.00
N ILE A 306 -13.94 16.71 -5.09
CA ILE A 306 -13.08 17.03 -3.96
C ILE A 306 -12.68 18.50 -4.06
N SER A 307 -12.70 19.22 -2.94
CA SER A 307 -12.04 20.51 -2.83
C SER A 307 -11.10 20.59 -1.63
N ASN A 308 -9.81 20.87 -1.84
CA ASN A 308 -8.84 21.11 -0.77
C ASN A 308 -8.68 22.60 -0.40
N GLY A 309 -9.46 23.49 -1.04
CA GLY A 309 -9.47 24.92 -0.78
C GLY A 309 -10.84 25.39 -0.31
N ASN A 310 -11.35 26.46 -0.93
CA ASN A 310 -12.73 26.93 -0.72
C ASN A 310 -13.75 25.96 -1.36
N GLY A 311 -15.04 26.12 -1.03
CA GLY A 311 -16.10 25.38 -1.73
C GLY A 311 -16.05 25.60 -3.24
N GLY A 312 -16.39 24.57 -4.00
CA GLY A 312 -16.33 24.57 -5.46
C GLY A 312 -17.37 23.65 -6.07
N GLU A 313 -17.48 23.68 -7.39
CA GLU A 313 -18.37 22.80 -8.14
C GLU A 313 -17.73 22.36 -9.46
N LYS A 314 -18.23 21.26 -10.02
CA LYS A 314 -17.88 20.84 -11.38
C LYS A 314 -19.11 20.50 -12.18
N ARG A 315 -19.14 20.96 -13.43
CA ARG A 315 -20.11 20.49 -14.41
C ARG A 315 -19.57 19.24 -15.09
N MET A 316 -20.12 18.07 -14.78
CA MET A 316 -19.62 16.77 -15.27
C MET A 316 -20.73 15.99 -16.00
N PHE A 317 -20.32 15.14 -16.94
CA PHE A 317 -21.22 14.31 -17.75
C PHE A 317 -21.44 12.95 -17.08
N VAL A 318 -22.66 12.67 -16.63
CA VAL A 318 -23.05 11.39 -16.01
C VAL A 318 -23.93 10.52 -16.91
N GLY A 319 -24.49 11.10 -17.97
CA GLY A 319 -25.09 10.36 -19.08
C GLY A 319 -26.44 10.85 -19.51
N LYS A 320 -26.69 10.82 -20.82
CA LYS A 320 -28.00 11.23 -21.36
C LYS A 320 -29.11 10.32 -20.86
N GLU A 321 -28.79 9.05 -20.68
CA GLU A 321 -29.64 8.04 -20.05
C GLU A 321 -30.03 8.37 -18.60
N ARG A 322 -29.26 9.24 -17.93
CA ARG A 322 -29.50 9.69 -16.56
C ARG A 322 -30.34 10.96 -16.46
N ALA A 323 -30.74 11.54 -17.59
CA ALA A 323 -31.48 12.80 -17.62
C ALA A 323 -32.75 12.74 -16.74
N GLY A 324 -32.95 13.75 -15.90
CA GLY A 324 -34.07 13.84 -14.98
C GLY A 324 -33.92 13.05 -13.67
N GLU A 325 -32.89 12.20 -13.53
CA GLU A 325 -32.58 11.55 -12.25
C GLU A 325 -32.25 12.60 -11.17
N ILE A 326 -32.60 12.27 -9.93
CA ILE A 326 -32.28 13.07 -8.75
C ILE A 326 -31.12 12.41 -8.04
N TRP A 327 -30.05 13.16 -7.80
CA TRP A 327 -28.85 12.65 -7.12
C TRP A 327 -28.63 13.37 -5.78
N VAL A 328 -28.05 12.63 -4.82
CA VAL A 328 -27.82 13.06 -3.44
C VAL A 328 -26.38 12.78 -3.01
N ASP A 329 -25.84 13.59 -2.10
CA ASP A 329 -24.50 13.42 -1.55
C ASP A 329 -24.50 12.39 -0.40
N VAL A 330 -23.95 11.21 -0.67
CA VAL A 330 -23.93 10.09 0.30
C VAL A 330 -22.92 10.30 1.44
N THR A 331 -22.00 11.26 1.31
CA THR A 331 -21.07 11.62 2.40
C THR A 331 -21.77 12.38 3.53
N GLY A 332 -22.94 12.96 3.26
CA GLY A 332 -23.66 13.83 4.19
C GLY A 332 -23.08 15.24 4.33
N ALA A 333 -22.01 15.58 3.58
CA ALA A 333 -21.43 16.92 3.59
C ALA A 333 -22.40 17.97 3.02
N ARG A 334 -23.26 17.57 2.07
CA ARG A 334 -24.25 18.41 1.41
C ARG A 334 -25.65 17.80 1.52
N LYS A 335 -26.69 18.65 1.58
CA LYS A 335 -28.08 18.24 1.88
C LYS A 335 -29.04 18.50 0.73
N GLU A 336 -28.64 19.33 -0.22
CA GLU A 336 -29.40 19.57 -1.43
C GLU A 336 -29.45 18.34 -2.32
N LYS A 337 -30.41 18.36 -3.24
CA LYS A 337 -30.55 17.38 -4.31
C LYS A 337 -30.20 18.06 -5.62
N ILE A 338 -29.59 17.32 -6.52
CA ILE A 338 -29.30 17.79 -7.89
C ILE A 338 -30.12 16.99 -8.88
N THR A 339 -30.57 17.63 -9.95
CA THR A 339 -31.25 16.95 -11.06
C THR A 339 -30.32 16.93 -12.26
N ILE A 340 -30.19 15.78 -12.90
CA ILE A 340 -29.39 15.65 -14.11
C ILE A 340 -30.12 16.34 -15.29
N GLU A 341 -29.41 17.23 -15.98
CA GLU A 341 -29.90 17.97 -17.14
C GLU A 341 -30.23 17.01 -18.31
N GLU A 342 -31.04 17.46 -19.27
CA GLU A 342 -31.45 16.67 -20.45
C GLU A 342 -30.26 16.12 -21.26
N GLU A 343 -29.17 16.87 -21.31
CA GLU A 343 -27.95 16.47 -22.02
C GLU A 343 -27.04 15.55 -21.19
N GLY A 344 -27.47 15.12 -20.01
CA GLY A 344 -26.76 14.18 -19.16
C GLY A 344 -25.65 14.78 -18.30
N PHE A 345 -25.69 16.08 -18.07
CA PHE A 345 -24.75 16.81 -17.21
C PHE A 345 -25.43 17.29 -15.94
N ALA A 346 -24.65 17.56 -14.90
CA ALA A 346 -25.09 18.39 -13.78
C ALA A 346 -23.90 19.15 -13.19
N ARG A 347 -24.19 20.19 -12.40
CA ARG A 347 -23.20 20.89 -11.56
C ARG A 347 -23.20 20.23 -10.19
N PHE A 348 -22.11 19.55 -9.88
CA PHE A 348 -21.90 18.83 -8.63
C PHE A 348 -21.07 19.71 -7.69
N PRO A 349 -21.63 20.22 -6.58
CA PRO A 349 -20.89 21.01 -5.62
C PRO A 349 -20.15 20.15 -4.58
N ALA A 350 -19.13 20.72 -3.96
CA ALA A 350 -18.43 20.22 -2.77
C ALA A 350 -18.11 21.38 -1.82
N ASN A 351 -18.14 21.12 -0.51
CA ASN A 351 -17.68 22.10 0.48
C ASN A 351 -16.16 22.29 0.41
N GLY A 352 -15.66 23.40 0.95
CA GLY A 352 -14.21 23.60 1.07
C GLY A 352 -13.60 22.63 2.07
N GLY A 353 -12.40 22.12 1.77
CA GLY A 353 -11.72 21.13 2.59
C GLY A 353 -12.51 19.82 2.74
N SER A 354 -13.23 19.39 1.70
CA SER A 354 -14.20 18.30 1.79
C SER A 354 -14.35 17.55 0.46
N VAL A 355 -15.14 16.48 0.49
CA VAL A 355 -15.54 15.67 -0.66
C VAL A 355 -17.05 15.49 -0.65
N SER A 356 -17.67 15.56 -1.83
CA SER A 356 -19.07 15.17 -2.03
C SER A 356 -19.13 14.06 -3.07
N VAL A 357 -19.93 13.03 -2.78
CA VAL A 357 -20.09 11.85 -3.62
C VAL A 357 -21.56 11.71 -3.96
N TRP A 358 -21.89 12.11 -5.18
CA TRP A 358 -23.25 12.16 -5.68
C TRP A 358 -23.62 10.84 -6.34
N ILE A 359 -24.74 10.28 -5.92
CA ILE A 359 -25.33 9.04 -6.46
C ILE A 359 -26.82 9.26 -6.69
N GLU A 360 -27.43 8.46 -7.57
CA GLU A 360 -28.88 8.47 -7.77
C GLU A 360 -29.62 8.21 -6.44
N GLU A 361 -30.66 8.99 -6.18
CA GLU A 361 -31.52 8.84 -5.00
C GLU A 361 -32.31 7.53 -5.10
N GLU A 362 -31.93 6.56 -4.27
CA GLU A 362 -32.70 5.33 -4.11
C GLU A 362 -33.93 5.60 -3.24
N ASN A 363 -35.12 5.45 -3.81
CA ASN A 363 -36.35 5.38 -3.03
C ASN A 363 -36.35 4.08 -2.22
N LYS A 364 -36.12 4.18 -0.91
CA LYS A 364 -36.28 3.05 0.04
C LYS A 364 -37.74 2.70 0.27
#